data_AF-A0A7D4AKJ7-F1
#
_entry.id   AF-A0A7D4AKJ7-F1
#
_cell.length_a   1.000
_cell.length_b   1.000
_cell.length_c   1.000
_cell.angle_alpha   90.00
_cell.angle_beta   90.00
_cell.angle_gamma   90.00
#
_symmetry.space_group_name_H-M   'P 1'
#
loop_
_entity.id
_entity.type
_entity.pdbx_description
1 polymer ?
#
loop_
_entity_poly.entity_id
_entity_poly.type
_entity_poly.pdbx_seq_one_letter_code
_entity_poly.pdbx_strand_id
1 'polypeptide(L)'
;MAGQSAGRRQAAWAGLVLSGVLGLYTVPVHSFFLLSAYGWLGLQALRHRAWARLGQLAAMGSLTVAGAALLYAPLLLVSGPGLLLHNRFVRALSADEYRRDLLEGLHMAHHLLALPLVLAVLLGFGRLWRLAAQQRLPARQRGLVVKLGLPALWFALLPYALALALRVQPPERTFLYKAQYFCILAALLADWAWRAARWPAGRLRAGLGAATLVFALSQTWQVSHQEAMLRNGLGWQRAAPVVSWLLTQPPGPVLAPELLHLFLLRFYAHSRQPARAWQIDDRPRPGVRYRYLVRAAGAAPDSASLRVAGPPAFQNSFLEVFVIE
;
A
#
# COMPACT_ATOMS: atom_id res chain seq x y z
N MET A 1 -14.19 41.36 3.34
CA MET A 1 -14.02 39.99 2.79
C MET A 1 -12.61 39.38 2.96
N ALA A 2 -11.62 40.08 3.51
CA ALA A 2 -10.26 39.54 3.70
C ALA A 2 -10.14 38.45 4.81
N GLY A 3 -10.95 38.51 5.87
CA GLY A 3 -10.87 37.59 7.02
C GLY A 3 -11.22 36.12 6.71
N GLN A 4 -12.14 35.86 5.77
CA GLN A 4 -12.50 34.49 5.40
C GLN A 4 -11.34 33.73 4.72
N SER A 5 -10.39 34.44 4.13
CA SER A 5 -9.23 33.82 3.47
C SER A 5 -8.18 33.32 4.47
N ALA A 6 -8.02 34.01 5.60
CA ALA A 6 -7.03 33.67 6.62
C ALA A 6 -7.46 32.41 7.40
N GLY A 7 -8.72 32.34 7.85
CA GLY A 7 -9.25 31.18 8.56
C GLY A 7 -9.19 29.90 7.72
N ARG A 8 -9.58 29.97 6.44
CA ARG A 8 -9.48 28.82 5.52
C ARG A 8 -8.05 28.35 5.32
N ARG A 9 -7.09 29.29 5.23
CA ARG A 9 -5.68 28.97 5.09
C ARG A 9 -5.12 28.30 6.35
N GLN A 10 -5.47 28.82 7.53
CA GLN A 10 -5.08 28.22 8.81
C GLN A 10 -5.67 26.79 8.95
N ALA A 11 -6.96 26.62 8.64
CA ALA A 11 -7.60 25.31 8.64
C ALA A 11 -6.92 24.33 7.66
N ALA A 12 -6.51 24.78 6.48
CA ALA A 12 -5.79 23.93 5.53
C ALA A 12 -4.40 23.50 6.05
N TRP A 13 -3.66 24.39 6.69
CA TRP A 13 -2.37 24.05 7.32
C TRP A 13 -2.56 23.09 8.49
N ALA A 14 -3.52 23.36 9.38
CA ALA A 14 -3.86 22.47 10.48
C ALA A 14 -4.27 21.10 9.96
N GLY A 15 -5.10 21.04 8.92
CA GLY A 15 -5.48 19.79 8.25
C GLY A 15 -4.29 19.03 7.67
N LEU A 16 -3.34 19.73 7.01
CA LEU A 16 -2.13 19.10 6.49
C LEU A 16 -1.24 18.53 7.60
N VAL A 17 -1.04 19.27 8.69
CA VAL A 17 -0.24 18.83 9.84
C VAL A 17 -0.92 17.65 10.54
N LEU A 18 -2.20 17.76 10.89
CA LEU A 18 -2.95 16.70 11.56
C LEU A 18 -3.00 15.42 10.71
N SER A 19 -3.31 15.56 9.42
CA SER A 19 -3.30 14.44 8.48
C SER A 19 -1.91 13.82 8.35
N GLY A 20 -0.85 14.64 8.36
CA GLY A 20 0.52 14.14 8.31
C GLY A 20 0.96 13.42 9.59
N VAL A 21 0.60 13.95 10.76
CA VAL A 21 0.88 13.34 12.07
C VAL A 21 0.19 11.98 12.17
N LEU A 22 -1.12 11.94 11.91
CA LEU A 22 -1.90 10.70 11.96
C LEU A 22 -1.48 9.73 10.85
N GLY A 23 -1.19 10.24 9.65
CA GLY A 23 -0.76 9.43 8.52
C GLY A 23 0.59 8.76 8.77
N LEU A 24 1.59 9.48 9.28
CA LEU A 24 2.90 8.91 9.64
C LEU A 24 2.82 7.96 10.83
N TYR A 25 2.00 8.29 11.84
CA TYR A 25 1.77 7.43 13.00
C TYR A 25 1.12 6.10 12.61
N THR A 26 0.18 6.10 11.67
CA THR A 26 -0.51 4.88 11.24
C THR A 26 0.27 4.12 10.17
N VAL A 27 0.92 4.83 9.25
CA VAL A 27 1.56 4.27 8.06
C VAL A 27 2.86 5.04 7.77
N PRO A 28 4.05 4.56 8.20
CA PRO A 28 5.32 5.27 8.03
C PRO A 28 5.60 5.70 6.58
N VAL A 29 5.17 4.89 5.62
CA VAL A 29 5.33 5.16 4.18
C VAL A 29 4.46 6.32 3.67
N HIS A 30 3.58 6.89 4.49
CA HIS A 30 2.89 8.16 4.23
C HIS A 30 3.88 9.34 4.07
N SER A 31 5.14 9.16 4.50
CA SER A 31 6.23 10.10 4.24
C SER A 31 6.40 10.45 2.76
N PHE A 32 6.21 9.50 1.83
CA PHE A 32 6.28 9.79 0.39
C PHE A 32 5.21 10.80 -0.07
N PHE A 33 4.00 10.71 0.48
CA PHE A 33 2.92 11.65 0.19
C PHE A 33 3.26 13.03 0.76
N LEU A 34 3.72 13.09 2.01
CA LEU A 34 4.11 14.36 2.64
C LEU A 34 5.28 15.01 1.92
N LEU A 35 6.31 14.26 1.54
CA LEU A 35 7.43 14.76 0.73
C LEU A 35 6.95 15.29 -0.62
N SER A 36 5.96 14.65 -1.24
CA SER A 36 5.33 15.16 -2.46
C SER A 36 4.60 16.49 -2.22
N ALA A 37 3.80 16.58 -1.16
CA ALA A 37 3.04 17.78 -0.81
C ALA A 37 3.93 18.96 -0.41
N TYR A 38 4.80 18.77 0.59
CA TYR A 38 5.76 19.77 1.03
C TYR A 38 6.76 20.11 -0.07
N GLY A 39 7.21 19.13 -0.86
CA GLY A 39 8.12 19.35 -1.98
C GLY A 39 7.50 20.21 -3.07
N TRP A 40 6.24 19.97 -3.45
CA TRP A 40 5.55 20.80 -4.44
C TRP A 40 5.33 22.23 -3.93
N LEU A 41 4.85 22.38 -2.69
CA LEU A 41 4.65 23.70 -2.07
C LEU A 41 5.97 24.46 -1.89
N GLY A 42 7.05 23.76 -1.54
CA GLY A 42 8.40 24.29 -1.43
C GLY A 42 8.93 24.76 -2.78
N LEU A 43 8.78 23.95 -3.84
CA LEU A 43 9.16 24.34 -5.19
C LEU A 43 8.42 25.60 -5.67
N GLN A 44 7.13 25.70 -5.38
CA GLN A 44 6.34 26.89 -5.67
C GLN A 44 6.85 28.11 -4.89
N ALA A 45 7.13 27.97 -3.59
CA ALA A 45 7.65 29.05 -2.77
C ALA A 45 9.05 29.51 -3.24
N LEU A 46 9.93 28.57 -3.61
CA LEU A 46 11.24 28.86 -4.20
C LEU A 46 11.12 29.61 -5.53
N ARG A 47 10.26 29.14 -6.44
CA ARG A 47 10.02 29.79 -7.74
C ARG A 47 9.56 31.25 -7.58
N HIS A 48 8.78 31.53 -6.53
CA HIS A 48 8.29 32.86 -6.21
C HIS A 48 9.18 33.64 -5.23
N ARG A 49 10.37 33.11 -4.87
CA ARG A 49 11.29 33.69 -3.88
C ARG A 49 10.60 34.05 -2.53
N ALA A 50 9.60 33.27 -2.15
CA ALA A 50 8.78 33.49 -0.96
C ALA A 50 9.43 32.84 0.27
N TRP A 51 10.57 33.37 0.72
CA TRP A 51 11.38 32.80 1.82
C TRP A 51 10.60 32.61 3.12
N ALA A 52 9.74 33.57 3.50
CA ALA A 52 8.89 33.45 4.68
C ALA A 52 7.96 32.22 4.60
N ARG A 53 7.45 31.90 3.40
CA ARG A 53 6.61 30.72 3.17
C ARG A 53 7.41 29.42 3.26
N LEU A 54 8.68 29.43 2.87
CA LEU A 54 9.58 28.29 3.08
C LEU A 54 9.83 28.05 4.56
N GLY A 55 10.08 29.09 5.34
CA GLY A 55 10.19 29.00 6.79
C GLY A 55 8.92 28.42 7.42
N GLN A 56 7.74 28.88 6.98
CA GLN A 56 6.46 28.31 7.42
C GLN A 56 6.31 26.83 7.03
N LEU A 57 6.65 26.45 5.80
CA LEU A 57 6.62 25.05 5.35
C LEU A 57 7.54 24.16 6.18
N ALA A 58 8.76 24.63 6.46
CA ALA A 58 9.70 23.94 7.31
C ALA A 58 9.13 23.76 8.73
N ALA A 59 8.59 24.82 9.34
CA ALA A 59 7.96 24.75 10.65
C ALA A 59 6.79 23.75 10.70
N MET A 60 5.91 23.75 9.68
CA MET A 60 4.79 22.79 9.61
C MET A 60 5.28 21.35 9.39
N GLY A 61 6.30 21.14 8.57
CA GLY A 61 6.95 19.85 8.37
C GLY A 61 7.57 19.33 9.67
N SER A 62 8.32 20.17 10.38
CA SER A 62 8.90 19.86 11.69
C SER A 62 7.84 19.53 12.72
N LEU A 63 6.74 20.30 12.78
CA LEU A 63 5.61 20.03 13.68
C LEU A 63 4.95 18.68 13.35
N THR A 64 4.83 18.34 12.07
CA THR A 64 4.28 17.05 11.61
C THR A 64 5.16 15.89 12.09
N VAL A 65 6.47 15.99 11.91
CA VAL A 65 7.44 14.96 12.33
C VAL A 65 7.47 14.84 13.85
N ALA A 66 7.52 15.97 14.57
CA ALA A 66 7.52 15.99 16.04
C ALA A 66 6.23 15.39 16.62
N GLY A 67 5.07 15.74 16.05
CA GLY A 67 3.79 15.16 16.46
C GLY A 67 3.73 13.64 16.22
N ALA A 68 4.20 13.16 15.07
CA ALA A 68 4.28 11.74 14.79
C ALA A 68 5.25 11.02 15.75
N ALA A 69 6.43 11.61 16.01
CA ALA A 69 7.41 11.07 16.94
C ALA A 69 6.87 10.97 18.38
N LEU A 70 6.09 11.97 18.82
CA LEU A 70 5.43 11.96 20.13
C LEU A 70 4.43 10.79 20.24
N LEU A 71 3.63 10.55 19.19
CA LEU A 71 2.70 9.41 19.16
C LEU A 71 3.43 8.05 19.15
N TYR A 72 4.62 8.00 18.53
CA TYR A 72 5.49 6.81 18.58
C TYR A 72 6.28 6.66 19.88
N ALA A 73 6.33 7.68 20.75
CA ALA A 73 7.18 7.66 21.94
C ALA A 73 6.95 6.44 22.84
N PRO A 74 5.73 5.98 23.14
CA PRO A 74 5.52 4.77 23.95
C PRO A 74 6.14 3.52 23.30
N LEU A 75 5.97 3.36 21.99
CA LEU A 75 6.54 2.24 21.23
C LEU A 75 8.08 2.32 21.20
N LEU A 76 8.62 3.52 21.01
CA LEU A 76 10.05 3.76 20.99
C LEU A 76 10.72 3.51 22.34
N LEU A 77 10.04 3.83 23.44
CA LEU A 77 10.54 3.58 24.80
C LEU A 77 10.53 2.09 25.14
N VAL A 78 9.49 1.34 24.73
CA VAL A 78 9.36 -0.10 25.05
C VAL A 78 10.20 -0.97 24.12
N SER A 79 10.20 -0.67 22.82
CA SER A 79 10.80 -1.54 21.80
C SER A 79 12.10 -0.99 21.20
N GLY A 80 12.50 0.22 21.57
CA GLY A 80 13.68 0.90 21.05
C GLY A 80 13.50 1.49 19.64
N PRO A 81 14.37 2.42 19.23
CA PRO A 81 14.34 3.03 17.89
C PRO A 81 14.70 2.06 16.76
N GLY A 82 15.33 0.94 17.09
CA GLY A 82 15.73 -0.09 16.14
C GLY A 82 14.56 -0.61 15.30
N LEU A 83 13.37 -0.79 15.87
CA LEU A 83 12.22 -1.31 15.12
C LEU A 83 11.75 -0.39 13.98
N LEU A 84 11.90 0.94 14.14
CA LEU A 84 11.56 1.87 13.06
C LEU A 84 12.62 1.85 11.95
N LEU A 85 13.90 1.78 12.31
CA LEU A 85 15.03 1.85 11.38
C LEU A 85 15.28 0.52 10.64
N HIS A 86 14.94 -0.61 11.25
CA HIS A 86 15.11 -1.94 10.64
C HIS A 86 13.88 -2.39 9.84
N ASN A 87 12.92 -1.48 9.59
CA ASN A 87 11.79 -1.78 8.74
C ASN A 87 12.26 -2.02 7.30
N ARG A 88 12.05 -3.24 6.79
CA ARG A 88 12.45 -3.65 5.43
C ARG A 88 11.94 -2.74 4.31
N PHE A 89 10.87 -1.97 4.56
CA PHE A 89 10.26 -1.08 3.57
C PHE A 89 10.89 0.32 3.52
N VAL A 90 11.68 0.68 4.53
CA VAL A 90 12.35 1.98 4.64
C VAL A 90 13.88 1.82 4.59
N ARG A 91 14.38 0.62 4.87
CA ARG A 91 15.80 0.29 4.76
C ARG A 91 16.25 0.37 3.29
N ALA A 92 17.28 1.17 3.04
CA ALA A 92 17.95 1.21 1.74
C ALA A 92 18.55 -0.18 1.43
N LEU A 93 18.29 -0.67 0.22
CA LEU A 93 18.85 -1.92 -0.28
C LEU A 93 20.23 -1.66 -0.90
N SER A 94 21.05 -2.71 -0.98
CA SER A 94 22.24 -2.67 -1.82
C SER A 94 21.84 -2.46 -3.29
N ALA A 95 22.75 -1.94 -4.12
CA ALA A 95 22.45 -1.71 -5.53
C ALA A 95 22.05 -2.99 -6.27
N ASP A 96 22.67 -4.13 -5.92
CA ASP A 96 22.38 -5.42 -6.54
C ASP A 96 21.06 -6.04 -6.09
N GLU A 97 20.71 -5.95 -4.80
CA GLU A 97 19.38 -6.31 -4.31
C GLU A 97 18.31 -5.45 -4.99
N TYR A 98 18.47 -4.12 -4.96
CA TYR A 98 17.50 -3.21 -5.55
C TYR A 98 17.28 -3.47 -7.04
N ARG A 99 18.37 -3.70 -7.81
CA ARG A 99 18.28 -4.00 -9.25
C ARG A 99 17.55 -5.32 -9.50
N ARG A 100 17.86 -6.37 -8.74
CA ARG A 100 17.18 -7.66 -8.87
C ARG A 100 15.70 -7.52 -8.58
N ASP A 101 15.36 -6.91 -7.46
CA ASP A 101 13.97 -6.74 -7.03
C ASP A 101 13.18 -5.82 -7.98
N LEU A 102 13.82 -4.79 -8.54
CA LEU A 102 13.22 -3.91 -9.54
C LEU A 102 12.91 -4.67 -10.84
N LEU A 103 13.87 -5.46 -11.33
CA LEU A 103 13.67 -6.27 -12.53
C LEU A 103 12.59 -7.33 -12.30
N GLU A 104 12.61 -8.04 -11.18
CA GLU A 104 11.57 -9.00 -10.82
C GLU A 104 10.19 -8.33 -10.76
N GLY A 105 10.10 -7.15 -10.14
CA GLY A 105 8.90 -6.34 -10.13
C GLY A 105 8.41 -6.03 -11.55
N LEU A 106 9.28 -5.55 -12.44
CA LEU A 106 8.89 -5.23 -13.82
C LEU A 106 8.36 -6.44 -14.61
N HIS A 107 8.77 -7.66 -14.28
CA HIS A 107 8.27 -8.89 -14.92
C HIS A 107 6.90 -9.34 -14.40
N MET A 108 6.37 -8.73 -13.34
CA MET A 108 5.02 -9.04 -12.86
C MET A 108 3.99 -8.69 -13.95
N ALA A 109 3.12 -9.64 -14.29
CA ALA A 109 2.19 -9.52 -15.42
C ALA A 109 1.30 -8.26 -15.37
N HIS A 110 0.86 -7.85 -14.18
CA HIS A 110 0.04 -6.64 -14.01
C HIS A 110 0.82 -5.35 -14.31
N HIS A 111 2.13 -5.31 -14.06
CA HIS A 111 2.98 -4.18 -14.43
C HIS A 111 3.21 -4.13 -15.94
N LEU A 112 3.44 -5.27 -16.59
CA LEU A 112 3.58 -5.35 -18.06
C LEU A 112 2.31 -4.87 -18.78
N LEU A 113 1.13 -5.23 -18.27
CA LEU A 113 -0.16 -4.78 -18.81
C LEU A 113 -0.39 -3.28 -18.58
N ALA A 114 0.03 -2.74 -17.43
CA ALA A 114 -0.20 -1.33 -17.08
C ALA A 114 0.82 -0.37 -17.72
N LEU A 115 2.05 -0.83 -17.99
CA LEU A 115 3.15 0.02 -18.45
C LEU A 115 2.84 0.78 -19.75
N PRO A 116 2.27 0.16 -20.81
CA PRO A 116 1.91 0.89 -22.03
C PRO A 116 0.92 2.03 -21.78
N LEU A 117 -0.08 1.81 -20.91
CA LEU A 117 -1.05 2.83 -20.53
C LEU A 117 -0.38 3.97 -19.74
N VAL A 118 0.49 3.62 -18.79
CA VAL A 118 1.27 4.61 -18.03
C VAL A 118 2.11 5.47 -18.95
N LEU A 119 2.87 4.85 -19.86
CA LEU A 119 3.69 5.58 -20.84
C LEU A 119 2.84 6.44 -21.77
N ALA A 120 1.71 5.93 -22.28
CA ALA A 120 0.81 6.69 -23.13
C ALA A 120 0.28 7.95 -22.44
N VAL A 121 -0.12 7.84 -21.17
CA VAL A 121 -0.58 9.01 -20.37
C VAL A 121 0.57 9.98 -20.11
N LEU A 122 1.76 9.49 -19.73
CA LEU A 122 2.90 10.37 -19.45
C LEU A 122 3.38 11.11 -20.71
N LEU A 123 3.54 10.41 -21.84
CA LEU A 123 3.93 10.99 -23.12
C LEU A 123 2.85 11.94 -23.66
N GLY A 124 1.58 11.52 -23.57
CA GLY A 124 0.43 12.36 -23.93
C GLY A 124 0.41 13.65 -23.12
N PHE A 125 0.60 13.56 -21.80
CA PHE A 125 0.65 14.73 -20.93
C PHE A 125 1.87 15.60 -21.22
N GLY A 126 3.03 15.01 -21.49
CA GLY A 126 4.22 15.75 -21.95
C GLY A 126 3.96 16.56 -23.22
N ARG A 127 3.27 15.98 -24.21
CA ARG A 127 2.81 16.70 -25.41
C ARG A 127 1.83 17.82 -25.06
N LEU A 128 0.85 17.55 -24.21
CA LEU A 128 -0.14 18.54 -23.78
C LEU A 128 0.53 19.73 -23.07
N TRP A 129 1.50 19.46 -22.20
CA TRP A 129 2.29 20.48 -21.53
C TRP A 129 3.12 21.32 -22.51
N ARG A 130 3.77 20.69 -23.50
CA ARG A 130 4.49 21.40 -24.57
C ARG A 130 3.56 22.34 -25.36
N LEU A 131 2.36 21.89 -25.71
CA LEU A 131 1.35 22.73 -26.39
C LEU A 131 0.89 23.90 -25.50
N ALA A 132 0.72 23.65 -24.19
CA ALA A 132 0.38 24.68 -23.21
C ALA A 132 1.47 25.76 -23.12
N ALA A 133 2.74 25.35 -23.11
CA ALA A 133 3.90 26.24 -23.08
C ALA A 133 4.03 27.09 -24.35
N GLN A 134 3.72 26.50 -25.51
CA GLN A 134 3.68 27.18 -26.81
C GLN A 134 2.43 28.06 -27.01
N GLN A 135 1.57 28.18 -26.01
CA GLN A 135 0.30 28.92 -26.06
C GLN A 135 -0.67 28.45 -27.15
N ARG A 136 -0.53 27.20 -27.61
CA ARG A 136 -1.41 26.59 -28.64
C ARG A 136 -2.70 26.00 -28.08
N LEU A 137 -2.87 26.02 -26.75
CA LEU A 137 -4.09 25.57 -26.09
C LEU A 137 -4.98 26.76 -25.68
N PRO A 138 -6.31 26.58 -25.65
CA PRO A 138 -7.23 27.56 -25.05
C PRO A 138 -6.80 27.93 -23.62
N ALA A 139 -6.97 29.21 -23.25
CA ALA A 139 -6.50 29.74 -21.97
C ALA A 139 -6.95 28.91 -20.75
N ARG A 140 -8.20 28.41 -20.77
CA ARG A 140 -8.74 27.52 -19.74
C ARG A 140 -7.96 26.21 -19.62
N GLN A 141 -7.68 25.53 -20.74
CA GLN A 141 -6.94 24.26 -20.73
C GLN A 141 -5.49 24.47 -20.31
N ARG A 142 -4.84 25.52 -20.82
CA ARG A 142 -3.50 25.91 -20.36
C ARG A 142 -3.48 26.11 -18.84
N GLY A 143 -4.48 26.79 -18.29
CA GLY A 143 -4.66 26.97 -16.86
C GLY A 143 -4.78 25.65 -16.09
N LEU A 144 -5.58 24.70 -16.59
CA LEU A 144 -5.74 23.37 -15.98
C LEU A 144 -4.45 22.56 -16.01
N VAL A 145 -3.75 22.53 -17.15
CA VAL A 145 -2.47 21.81 -17.29
C VAL A 145 -1.45 22.32 -16.28
N VAL A 146 -1.34 23.64 -16.11
CA VAL A 146 -0.36 24.24 -15.18
C VAL A 146 -0.80 24.08 -13.72
N LYS A 147 -2.05 24.39 -13.39
CA LYS A 147 -2.52 24.44 -11.99
C LYS A 147 -2.86 23.07 -11.40
N LEU A 148 -3.24 22.11 -12.24
CA LEU A 148 -3.70 20.79 -11.82
C LEU A 148 -2.80 19.67 -12.37
N GLY A 149 -2.46 19.75 -13.66
CA GLY A 149 -1.66 18.72 -14.33
C GLY A 149 -0.22 18.61 -13.79
N LEU A 150 0.50 19.73 -13.65
CA LEU A 150 1.87 19.70 -13.12
C LEU A 150 1.96 19.20 -11.67
N PRO A 151 1.12 19.65 -10.72
CA PRO A 151 1.08 19.03 -9.40
C PRO A 151 0.73 17.54 -9.47
N ALA A 152 -0.23 17.14 -10.30
CA ALA A 152 -0.59 15.72 -10.44
C ALA A 152 0.58 14.88 -10.96
N LEU A 153 1.33 15.38 -11.96
CA LEU A 153 2.54 14.74 -12.45
C LEU A 153 3.60 14.61 -11.35
N TRP A 154 3.78 15.68 -10.56
CA TRP A 154 4.71 15.68 -9.42
C TRP A 154 4.33 14.60 -8.39
N PHE A 155 3.07 14.56 -7.94
CA PHE A 155 2.61 13.55 -6.98
C PHE A 155 2.59 12.13 -7.54
N ALA A 156 2.44 11.97 -8.86
CA ALA A 156 2.50 10.66 -9.51
C ALA A 156 3.93 10.12 -9.62
N LEU A 157 4.92 10.99 -9.91
CA LEU A 157 6.29 10.57 -10.23
C LEU A 157 7.30 10.73 -9.09
N LEU A 158 7.17 11.75 -8.25
CA LEU A 158 8.13 11.99 -7.16
C LEU A 158 8.30 10.78 -6.23
N PRO A 159 7.24 10.05 -5.83
CA PRO A 159 7.40 8.90 -4.94
C PRO A 159 8.31 7.82 -5.54
N TYR A 160 8.22 7.60 -6.86
CA TYR A 160 9.11 6.68 -7.55
C TYR A 160 10.53 7.21 -7.67
N ALA A 161 10.70 8.50 -7.95
CA ALA A 161 12.02 9.13 -7.98
C ALA A 161 12.71 9.04 -6.60
N LEU A 162 11.97 9.25 -5.52
CA LEU A 162 12.46 9.07 -4.15
C LEU A 162 12.77 7.62 -3.84
N ALA A 163 11.89 6.68 -4.20
CA ALA A 163 12.14 5.26 -3.99
C ALA A 163 13.40 4.77 -4.73
N LEU A 164 13.61 5.26 -5.96
CA LEU A 164 14.80 5.00 -6.75
C LEU A 164 16.06 5.63 -6.13
N ALA A 165 15.99 6.91 -5.76
CA ALA A 165 17.12 7.62 -5.15
C ALA A 165 17.54 7.03 -3.81
N LEU A 166 16.57 6.60 -2.99
CA LEU A 166 16.80 5.98 -1.69
C LEU A 166 17.06 4.46 -1.79
N ARG A 167 16.91 3.86 -2.98
CA ARG A 167 17.00 2.42 -3.23
C ARG A 167 16.12 1.60 -2.28
N VAL A 168 14.88 2.03 -2.12
CA VAL A 168 13.87 1.36 -1.28
C VAL A 168 12.76 0.78 -2.14
N GLN A 169 12.23 -0.37 -1.74
CA GLN A 169 11.12 -1.03 -2.42
C GLN A 169 9.93 -1.18 -1.46
N PRO A 170 9.17 -0.08 -1.22
CA PRO A 170 8.01 -0.16 -0.37
C PRO A 170 6.90 -0.99 -1.06
N PRO A 171 5.98 -1.60 -0.29
CA PRO A 171 4.87 -2.38 -0.86
C PRO A 171 4.06 -1.53 -1.82
N GLU A 172 3.54 -2.11 -2.91
CA GLU A 172 2.79 -1.37 -3.93
C GLU A 172 1.65 -0.53 -3.34
N ARG A 173 0.96 -1.06 -2.31
CA ARG A 173 -0.12 -0.37 -1.58
C ARG A 173 0.28 1.02 -1.04
N THR A 174 1.56 1.22 -0.75
CA THR A 174 2.13 2.51 -0.32
C THR A 174 1.83 3.63 -1.30
N PHE A 175 1.81 3.31 -2.58
CA PHE A 175 1.70 4.28 -3.66
C PHE A 175 0.30 4.35 -4.24
N LEU A 176 -0.73 3.75 -3.62
CA LEU A 176 -2.10 3.76 -4.18
C LEU A 176 -2.63 5.18 -4.40
N TYR A 177 -2.25 6.15 -3.57
CA TYR A 177 -2.66 7.55 -3.76
C TYR A 177 -2.20 8.14 -5.11
N LYS A 178 -1.12 7.62 -5.72
CA LYS A 178 -0.63 8.07 -7.03
C LYS A 178 -1.68 7.83 -8.13
N ALA A 179 -2.52 6.81 -7.98
CA ALA A 179 -3.55 6.45 -8.96
C ALA A 179 -4.53 7.61 -9.14
N GLN A 180 -4.90 8.30 -8.05
CA GLN A 180 -5.74 9.50 -8.10
C GLN A 180 -5.12 10.59 -8.98
N TYR A 181 -3.82 10.86 -8.81
CA TYR A 181 -3.12 11.87 -9.58
C TYR A 181 -2.90 11.45 -11.03
N PHE A 182 -2.63 10.17 -11.27
CA PHE A 182 -2.56 9.61 -12.62
C PHE A 182 -3.91 9.74 -13.36
N CYS A 183 -5.03 9.47 -12.68
CA CYS A 183 -6.38 9.67 -13.23
C CYS A 183 -6.65 11.14 -13.58
N ILE A 184 -6.13 12.10 -12.80
CA ILE A 184 -6.20 13.52 -13.15
C ILE A 184 -5.48 13.81 -14.47
N LEU A 185 -4.28 13.24 -14.68
CA LEU A 185 -3.54 13.39 -15.94
C LEU A 185 -4.31 12.79 -17.12
N ALA A 186 -4.82 11.56 -16.95
CA ALA A 186 -5.64 10.88 -17.96
C ALA A 186 -6.91 11.69 -18.30
N ALA A 187 -7.58 12.26 -17.29
CA ALA A 187 -8.76 13.09 -17.49
C ALA A 187 -8.46 14.38 -18.27
N LEU A 188 -7.31 15.03 -18.02
CA LEU A 188 -6.88 16.19 -18.81
C LEU A 188 -6.61 15.83 -20.28
N LEU A 189 -6.03 14.66 -20.53
CA LEU A 189 -5.83 14.15 -21.89
C LEU A 189 -7.14 13.82 -22.59
N ALA A 190 -8.07 13.18 -21.88
CA ALA A 190 -9.39 12.89 -22.39
C ALA A 190 -10.15 14.18 -22.74
N ASP A 191 -10.15 15.21 -21.88
CA ASP A 191 -10.77 16.52 -22.19
C ASP A 191 -10.12 17.18 -23.41
N TRP A 192 -8.79 17.10 -23.53
CA TRP A 192 -8.08 17.65 -24.69
C TRP A 192 -8.43 16.91 -25.99
N ALA A 193 -8.30 15.59 -26.01
CA ALA A 193 -8.59 14.76 -27.18
C ALA A 193 -10.06 14.90 -27.61
N TRP A 194 -10.96 14.95 -26.64
CA TRP A 194 -12.38 15.18 -26.86
C TRP A 194 -12.66 16.49 -27.60
N ARG A 195 -12.10 17.60 -27.11
CA ARG A 195 -12.30 18.92 -27.74
C ARG A 195 -11.64 19.00 -29.11
N ALA A 196 -10.49 18.34 -29.28
CA ALA A 196 -9.83 18.24 -30.58
C ALA A 196 -10.69 17.48 -31.60
N ALA A 197 -11.36 16.41 -31.17
CA ALA A 197 -12.25 15.62 -32.02
C ALA A 197 -13.62 16.28 -32.29
N ARG A 198 -13.94 17.39 -31.61
CA ARG A 198 -15.22 18.13 -31.70
C ARG A 198 -16.45 17.25 -31.48
N TRP A 199 -16.33 16.22 -30.63
CA TRP A 199 -17.47 15.34 -30.38
C TRP A 199 -18.59 16.05 -29.58
N PRO A 200 -19.87 15.70 -29.83
CA PRO A 200 -21.01 16.30 -29.13
C PRO A 200 -21.07 15.82 -27.68
N ALA A 201 -21.24 16.75 -26.73
CA ALA A 201 -21.11 16.49 -25.29
C ALA A 201 -21.99 15.33 -24.76
N GLY A 202 -23.13 15.06 -25.41
CA GLY A 202 -23.98 13.91 -25.10
C GLY A 202 -23.27 12.56 -25.27
N ARG A 203 -22.46 12.40 -26.32
CA ARG A 203 -21.69 11.16 -26.56
C ARG A 203 -20.60 10.97 -25.50
N LEU A 204 -20.03 12.05 -24.94
CA LEU A 204 -19.03 11.96 -23.86
C LEU A 204 -19.69 11.42 -22.60
N ARG A 205 -20.83 12.00 -22.22
CA ARG A 205 -21.55 11.59 -21.02
C ARG A 205 -22.00 10.13 -21.13
N ALA A 206 -22.50 9.74 -22.30
CA ALA A 206 -22.84 8.35 -22.58
C ALA A 206 -21.61 7.42 -22.49
N GLY A 207 -20.49 7.80 -23.13
CA GLY A 207 -19.25 7.03 -23.10
C GLY A 207 -18.64 6.91 -21.70
N LEU A 208 -18.60 7.99 -20.93
CA LEU A 208 -18.17 7.99 -19.52
C LEU A 208 -19.12 7.18 -18.64
N GLY A 209 -20.43 7.27 -18.87
CA GLY A 209 -21.43 6.45 -18.18
C GLY A 209 -21.22 4.97 -18.45
N ALA A 210 -21.04 4.59 -19.71
CA ALA A 210 -20.75 3.22 -20.12
C ALA A 210 -19.41 2.71 -19.53
N ALA A 211 -18.34 3.51 -19.61
CA ALA A 211 -17.04 3.15 -19.03
C ALA A 211 -17.12 2.99 -17.50
N THR A 212 -17.84 3.87 -16.82
CA THR A 212 -18.07 3.79 -15.36
C THR A 212 -18.86 2.54 -15.00
N LEU A 213 -19.89 2.21 -15.77
CA LEU A 213 -20.68 0.99 -15.59
C LEU A 213 -19.83 -0.27 -15.80
N VAL A 214 -19.06 -0.33 -16.89
CA VAL A 214 -18.14 -1.45 -17.16
C VAL A 214 -17.11 -1.59 -16.04
N PHE A 215 -16.55 -0.47 -15.56
CA PHE A 215 -15.64 -0.48 -14.42
C PHE A 215 -16.32 -0.97 -13.14
N ALA A 216 -17.52 -0.47 -12.81
CA ALA A 216 -18.24 -0.91 -11.62
C ALA A 216 -18.55 -2.42 -11.68
N LEU A 217 -19.01 -2.91 -12.83
CA LEU A 217 -19.28 -4.33 -13.05
C LEU A 217 -18.01 -5.16 -12.98
N SER A 218 -16.89 -4.71 -13.56
CA SER A 218 -15.62 -5.44 -13.51
C SER A 218 -15.04 -5.49 -12.09
N GLN A 219 -15.13 -4.39 -11.33
CA GLN A 219 -14.71 -4.36 -9.93
C GLN A 219 -15.61 -5.24 -9.06
N THR A 220 -16.91 -5.24 -9.30
CA THR A 220 -17.87 -6.11 -8.58
C THR A 220 -17.54 -7.57 -8.86
N TRP A 221 -17.38 -7.94 -10.13
CA TRP A 221 -16.99 -9.28 -10.53
C TRP A 221 -15.63 -9.68 -9.94
N GLN A 222 -14.63 -8.80 -9.99
CA GLN A 222 -13.31 -9.05 -9.44
C GLN A 222 -13.36 -9.29 -7.93
N VAL A 223 -14.11 -8.48 -7.17
CA VAL A 223 -14.29 -8.66 -5.72
C VAL A 223 -15.01 -9.96 -5.44
N SER A 224 -16.13 -10.25 -6.12
CA SER A 224 -16.87 -11.51 -5.93
C SER A 224 -16.04 -12.74 -6.29
N HIS A 225 -15.27 -12.67 -7.39
CA HIS A 225 -14.41 -13.75 -7.83
C HIS A 225 -13.21 -13.95 -6.88
N GLN A 226 -12.56 -12.88 -6.45
CA GLN A 226 -11.49 -12.94 -5.45
C GLN A 226 -12.03 -13.47 -4.13
N GLU A 227 -13.19 -13.00 -3.66
CA GLU A 227 -13.81 -13.51 -2.45
C GLU A 227 -14.13 -15.01 -2.57
N ALA A 228 -14.71 -15.45 -3.68
CA ALA A 228 -14.96 -16.87 -3.94
C ALA A 228 -13.66 -17.67 -3.93
N MET A 229 -12.62 -17.19 -4.63
CA MET A 229 -11.29 -17.80 -4.66
C MET A 229 -10.63 -17.81 -3.27
N LEU A 230 -10.79 -16.78 -2.45
CA LEU A 230 -10.26 -16.72 -1.10
C LEU A 230 -11.03 -17.65 -0.16
N ARG A 231 -12.37 -17.66 -0.22
CA ARG A 231 -13.23 -18.56 0.56
C ARG A 231 -12.94 -20.02 0.23
N ASN A 232 -12.78 -20.35 -1.05
CA ASN A 232 -12.56 -21.72 -1.52
C ASN A 232 -11.09 -22.15 -1.46
N GLY A 233 -10.16 -21.22 -1.71
CA GLY A 233 -8.73 -21.47 -1.94
C GLY A 233 -7.82 -21.23 -0.75
N LEU A 234 -8.10 -20.24 0.12
CA LEU A 234 -7.31 -20.07 1.36
C LEU A 234 -7.63 -21.12 2.42
N GLY A 235 -8.55 -22.05 2.14
CA GLY A 235 -8.87 -23.13 3.07
C GLY A 235 -9.42 -22.63 4.40
N TRP A 236 -10.04 -21.44 4.48
CA TRP A 236 -10.62 -20.89 5.71
C TRP A 236 -11.49 -21.93 6.42
N GLN A 237 -12.45 -22.50 5.70
CA GLN A 237 -13.32 -23.54 6.25
C GLN A 237 -12.56 -24.86 6.54
N ARG A 238 -11.44 -25.12 5.86
CA ARG A 238 -10.62 -26.34 6.01
C ARG A 238 -9.68 -26.29 7.22
N ALA A 239 -9.37 -25.11 7.75
CA ALA A 239 -8.63 -24.97 9.01
C ALA A 239 -9.51 -25.25 10.24
N ALA A 240 -10.83 -25.02 10.14
CA ALA A 240 -11.74 -25.24 11.27
C ALA A 240 -11.79 -26.70 11.77
N PRO A 241 -11.79 -27.75 10.91
CA PRO A 241 -11.63 -29.14 11.35
C PRO A 241 -10.33 -29.41 12.13
N VAL A 242 -9.21 -28.79 11.74
CA VAL A 242 -7.94 -28.94 12.45
C VAL A 242 -8.05 -28.40 13.88
N VAL A 243 -8.62 -27.20 14.04
CA VAL A 243 -8.87 -26.65 15.39
C VAL A 243 -9.84 -27.53 16.17
N SER A 244 -10.89 -28.05 15.50
CA SER A 244 -11.83 -28.98 16.13
C SER A 244 -11.16 -30.24 16.64
N TRP A 245 -10.20 -30.79 15.88
CA TRP A 245 -9.40 -31.92 16.31
C TRP A 245 -8.46 -31.54 17.47
N LEU A 246 -7.74 -30.41 17.38
CA LEU A 246 -6.88 -29.92 18.48
C LEU A 246 -7.65 -29.68 19.78
N LEU A 247 -8.95 -29.37 19.68
CA LEU A 247 -9.84 -29.22 20.82
C LEU A 247 -10.10 -30.55 21.56
N THR A 248 -10.13 -31.68 20.85
CA THR A 248 -10.28 -33.02 21.46
C THR A 248 -8.99 -33.58 22.03
N GLN A 249 -7.86 -32.99 21.65
CA GLN A 249 -6.56 -33.38 22.15
C GLN A 249 -6.18 -32.64 23.44
N PRO A 250 -5.29 -33.21 24.28
CA PRO A 250 -4.79 -32.53 25.46
C PRO A 250 -4.21 -31.14 25.13
N PRO A 251 -4.34 -30.16 26.03
CA PRO A 251 -3.78 -28.83 25.82
C PRO A 251 -2.25 -28.90 25.65
N GLY A 252 -1.73 -28.13 24.70
CA GLY A 252 -0.29 -28.04 24.44
C GLY A 252 0.05 -26.99 23.38
N PRO A 253 1.31 -26.52 23.34
CA PRO A 253 1.77 -25.56 22.32
C PRO A 253 1.74 -26.16 20.92
N VAL A 254 1.32 -25.36 19.94
CA VAL A 254 1.20 -25.70 18.52
C VAL A 254 2.21 -24.90 17.72
N LEU A 255 2.99 -25.56 16.87
CA LEU A 255 3.87 -24.92 15.90
C LEU A 255 3.19 -24.91 14.54
N ALA A 256 2.99 -23.74 13.94
CA ALA A 256 2.40 -23.57 12.62
C ALA A 256 3.29 -22.62 11.78
N PRO A 257 4.33 -23.16 11.11
CA PRO A 257 5.38 -22.33 10.50
C PRO A 257 4.89 -21.41 9.38
N GLU A 258 3.84 -21.83 8.66
CA GLU A 258 3.28 -21.05 7.57
C GLU A 258 2.33 -19.99 8.11
N LEU A 259 2.61 -18.71 7.79
CA LEU A 259 1.91 -17.55 8.35
C LEU A 259 0.39 -17.58 8.13
N LEU A 260 -0.05 -18.06 6.96
CA LEU A 260 -1.47 -18.21 6.65
C LEU A 260 -2.14 -19.21 7.61
N HIS A 261 -1.50 -20.37 7.83
CA HIS A 261 -2.01 -21.42 8.72
C HIS A 261 -1.99 -20.97 10.17
N LEU A 262 -0.92 -20.31 10.62
CA LEU A 262 -0.87 -19.68 11.94
C LEU A 262 -2.06 -18.75 12.17
N PHE A 263 -2.31 -17.85 11.22
CA PHE A 263 -3.39 -16.88 11.32
C PHE A 263 -4.75 -17.56 11.39
N LEU A 264 -5.02 -18.52 10.49
CA LEU A 264 -6.28 -19.27 10.47
C LEU A 264 -6.49 -20.07 11.77
N LEU A 265 -5.46 -20.78 12.24
CA LEU A 265 -5.52 -21.54 13.48
C LEU A 265 -5.81 -20.64 14.67
N ARG A 266 -5.09 -19.52 14.83
CA ARG A 266 -5.33 -18.55 15.91
C ARG A 266 -6.76 -18.00 15.85
N PHE A 267 -7.23 -17.63 14.66
CA PHE A 267 -8.59 -17.12 14.46
C PHE A 267 -9.66 -18.14 14.90
N TYR A 268 -9.57 -19.39 14.43
CA TYR A 268 -10.54 -20.43 14.78
C TYR A 268 -10.42 -20.89 16.24
N ALA A 269 -9.20 -20.97 16.77
CA ALA A 269 -8.93 -21.35 18.15
C ALA A 269 -9.57 -20.36 19.14
N HIS A 270 -9.32 -19.07 18.96
CA HIS A 270 -9.87 -18.03 19.83
C HIS A 270 -11.37 -17.79 19.61
N SER A 271 -11.90 -17.96 18.39
CA SER A 271 -13.34 -17.81 18.15
C SER A 271 -14.16 -18.98 18.71
N ARG A 272 -13.67 -20.21 18.66
CA ARG A 272 -14.40 -21.39 19.15
C ARG A 272 -14.23 -21.65 20.63
N GLN A 273 -13.06 -21.38 21.21
CA GLN A 273 -12.82 -21.58 22.63
C GLN A 273 -11.96 -20.43 23.20
N PRO A 274 -12.56 -19.25 23.46
CA PRO A 274 -11.84 -18.07 23.93
C PRO A 274 -11.21 -18.26 25.33
N ALA A 275 -11.79 -19.15 26.15
CA ALA A 275 -11.31 -19.43 27.51
C ALA A 275 -10.07 -20.34 27.55
N ARG A 276 -9.74 -21.04 26.45
CA ARG A 276 -8.54 -21.91 26.40
C ARG A 276 -7.31 -21.05 26.12
N ALA A 277 -6.27 -21.24 26.92
CA ALA A 277 -4.96 -20.62 26.69
C ALA A 277 -4.31 -21.27 25.46
N TRP A 278 -4.35 -20.58 24.32
CA TRP A 278 -3.73 -21.04 23.08
C TRP A 278 -2.31 -20.49 22.96
N GLN A 279 -1.34 -21.38 22.80
CA GLN A 279 0.02 -21.03 22.37
C GLN A 279 0.24 -21.61 20.97
N ILE A 280 0.15 -20.75 19.95
CA ILE A 280 0.35 -21.12 18.55
C ILE A 280 1.44 -20.21 17.99
N ASP A 281 2.58 -20.75 17.60
CA ASP A 281 3.76 -19.99 17.15
C ASP A 281 4.12 -20.27 15.68
N ASP A 282 4.72 -19.28 15.01
CA ASP A 282 5.28 -19.38 13.65
C ASP A 282 6.67 -20.01 13.62
N ARG A 283 7.34 -20.07 14.77
CA ARG A 283 8.72 -20.55 14.90
C ARG A 283 8.94 -21.13 16.28
N PRO A 284 9.82 -22.14 16.41
CA PRO A 284 10.16 -22.70 17.71
C PRO A 284 10.70 -21.62 18.66
N ARG A 285 10.12 -21.52 19.86
CA ARG A 285 10.64 -20.66 20.93
C ARG A 285 11.56 -21.44 21.87
N PRO A 286 12.67 -20.83 22.36
CA PRO A 286 13.52 -21.46 23.35
C PRO A 286 12.73 -21.89 24.60
N GLY A 287 12.95 -23.12 25.05
CA GLY A 287 12.32 -23.67 26.26
C GLY A 287 10.86 -24.15 26.09
N VAL A 288 10.25 -23.98 24.92
CA VAL A 288 8.89 -24.46 24.65
C VAL A 288 8.93 -25.85 24.02
N ARG A 289 8.32 -26.83 24.69
CA ARG A 289 8.10 -28.18 24.12
C ARG A 289 6.78 -28.18 23.36
N TYR A 290 6.87 -28.08 22.04
CA TYR A 290 5.69 -28.14 21.17
C TYR A 290 5.15 -29.56 21.14
N ARG A 291 3.84 -29.69 21.29
CA ARG A 291 3.15 -30.97 21.23
C ARG A 291 2.58 -31.27 19.85
N TYR A 292 2.28 -30.22 19.09
CA TYR A 292 1.67 -30.33 17.77
C TYR A 292 2.46 -29.53 16.74
N LEU A 293 2.69 -30.11 15.57
CA LEU A 293 3.15 -29.41 14.36
C LEU A 293 2.01 -29.39 13.34
N VAL A 294 1.66 -28.22 12.84
CA VAL A 294 0.70 -28.06 11.75
C VAL A 294 1.42 -27.54 10.50
N ARG A 295 1.28 -28.26 9.39
CA ARG A 295 1.88 -27.90 8.09
C ARG A 295 0.88 -28.04 6.95
N ALA A 296 1.19 -27.46 5.79
CA ALA A 296 0.41 -27.68 4.58
C ALA A 296 0.43 -29.16 4.20
N ALA A 297 -0.71 -29.71 3.79
CA ALA A 297 -0.81 -31.08 3.35
C ALA A 297 0.08 -31.32 2.11
N GLY A 298 0.87 -32.40 2.13
CA GLY A 298 1.80 -32.73 1.05
C GLY A 298 3.03 -31.82 0.93
N ALA A 299 3.25 -30.88 1.86
CA ALA A 299 4.50 -30.12 1.89
C ALA A 299 5.69 -31.06 2.15
N ALA A 300 6.75 -30.87 1.37
CA ALA A 300 8.02 -31.55 1.62
C ALA A 300 8.51 -31.25 3.04
N PRO A 301 9.15 -32.21 3.73
CA PRO A 301 9.73 -31.96 5.04
C PRO A 301 10.78 -30.85 4.90
N ASP A 302 10.47 -29.67 5.41
CA ASP A 302 11.39 -28.55 5.35
C ASP A 302 12.58 -28.86 6.27
N SER A 303 13.80 -28.65 5.78
CA SER A 303 15.05 -28.95 6.50
C SER A 303 15.19 -28.20 7.84
N ALA A 304 14.44 -27.11 8.01
CA ALA A 304 14.35 -26.32 9.24
C ALA A 304 13.20 -26.72 10.18
N SER A 305 12.30 -27.61 9.76
CA SER A 305 11.17 -28.08 10.58
C SER A 305 11.58 -29.23 11.49
N LEU A 306 11.01 -29.27 12.70
CA LEU A 306 11.19 -30.37 13.65
C LEU A 306 10.95 -31.70 12.93
N ARG A 307 11.93 -32.62 12.97
CA ARG A 307 11.77 -33.96 12.41
C ARG A 307 10.64 -34.65 13.18
N VAL A 308 9.54 -34.91 12.49
CA VAL A 308 8.46 -35.71 13.05
C VAL A 308 8.64 -37.16 12.58
N ALA A 309 8.62 -38.09 13.52
CA ALA A 309 8.55 -39.51 13.23
C ALA A 309 7.07 -39.93 13.05
N GLY A 310 6.76 -40.58 11.93
CA GLY A 310 5.45 -41.20 11.71
C GLY A 310 4.45 -40.39 10.86
N PRO A 311 3.27 -40.99 10.58
CA PRO A 311 2.22 -40.37 9.79
C PRO A 311 1.53 -39.22 10.56
N PRO A 312 0.84 -38.29 9.86
CA PRO A 312 0.06 -37.25 10.51
C PRO A 312 -1.05 -37.85 11.37
N ALA A 313 -1.22 -37.35 12.59
CA ALA A 313 -2.30 -37.72 13.50
C ALA A 313 -3.67 -37.18 13.04
N PHE A 314 -3.67 -36.10 12.25
CA PHE A 314 -4.84 -35.61 11.54
C PHE A 314 -4.40 -35.08 10.17
N GLN A 315 -5.18 -35.36 9.13
CA GLN A 315 -4.94 -34.83 7.80
C GLN A 315 -6.26 -34.48 7.12
N ASN A 316 -6.27 -33.36 6.41
CA ASN A 316 -7.25 -33.07 5.39
C ASN A 316 -6.55 -32.58 4.12
N SER A 317 -7.33 -32.17 3.11
CA SER A 317 -6.78 -31.69 1.83
C SER A 317 -6.00 -30.37 1.93
N PHE A 318 -5.88 -29.77 3.11
CA PHE A 318 -5.25 -28.47 3.34
C PHE A 318 -4.11 -28.55 4.36
N LEU A 319 -4.31 -29.25 5.46
CA LEU A 319 -3.40 -29.29 6.60
C LEU A 319 -3.17 -30.71 7.11
N GLU A 320 -1.96 -30.92 7.60
CA GLU A 320 -1.52 -32.09 8.36
C GLU A 320 -1.14 -31.65 9.76
N VAL A 321 -1.55 -32.43 10.76
CA VAL A 321 -1.18 -32.25 12.17
C VAL A 321 -0.39 -33.46 12.62
N PHE A 322 0.79 -33.21 13.17
CA PHE A 322 1.64 -34.22 13.76
C PHE A 322 1.69 -34.04 15.26
N VAL A 323 1.74 -35.14 15.99
CA VAL A 323 2.07 -35.15 17.42
C VAL A 323 3.58 -35.29 17.53
N ILE A 324 4.19 -34.40 18.30
CA ILE A 324 5.63 -34.42 18.57
C ILE A 324 5.79 -35.03 19.97
N GLU A 325 6.56 -36.12 20.04
CA GLU A 325 7.00 -36.74 21.30
C GLU A 325 8.22 -36.04 21.88
#